data_AF-A0A1V5BYY8-F1
#
_entry.id   AF-A0A1V5BYY8-F1
#
_cell.length_a   1.000
_cell.length_b   1.000
_cell.length_c   1.000
_cell.angle_alpha   90.00
_cell.angle_beta   90.00
_cell.angle_gamma   90.00
#
_symmetry.space_group_name_H-M   'P 1'
#
loop_
_entity.id
_entity.type
_entity.pdbx_description
1 polymer ?
#
loop_
_entity_poly.entity_id
_entity_poly.type
_entity_poly.pdbx_seq_one_letter_code
_entity_poly.pdbx_strand_id
1 'polypeptide(L)'
;MVRHDQTYPLGHILTARYWHARDNDLHYTMADAGWAKCAWGKIYGRWIAGTAIFVYDYERFDADRMMQMMAGYGVITFCVPPIVFRFMTREVCPEKSSLISNM
;
A
#
# COMPACT_ATOMS: atom_id res chain seq x y z
N MET A 1 6.24 -10.76 29.01
CA MET A 1 6.72 -10.58 27.62
C MET A 1 6.83 -11.98 27.00
N VAL A 2 6.13 -12.27 25.91
CA VAL A 2 6.12 -13.61 25.26
C VAL A 2 7.27 -13.67 24.26
N ARG A 3 8.00 -14.79 24.23
CA ARG A 3 9.14 -14.99 23.33
C ARG A 3 8.62 -15.42 21.95
N HIS A 4 8.84 -14.58 20.93
CA HIS A 4 8.46 -14.91 19.57
C HIS A 4 9.53 -15.79 18.90
N ASP A 5 9.08 -16.80 18.18
CA ASP A 5 9.88 -17.75 17.40
C ASP A 5 10.42 -17.17 16.07
N GLN A 6 10.06 -15.93 15.73
CA GLN A 6 10.46 -15.21 14.50
C GLN A 6 10.07 -15.92 13.19
N THR A 7 9.14 -16.88 13.22
CA THR A 7 8.74 -17.65 12.03
C THR A 7 7.62 -16.98 11.22
N TYR A 8 6.93 -16.00 11.82
CA TYR A 8 5.81 -15.28 11.18
C TYR A 8 6.09 -14.77 9.75
N PRO A 9 7.27 -14.21 9.42
CA PRO A 9 7.57 -13.77 8.06
C PRO A 9 7.44 -14.89 7.01
N LEU A 10 7.75 -16.14 7.38
CA LEU A 10 7.68 -17.29 6.47
C LEU A 10 6.24 -17.57 6.00
N GLY A 11 5.24 -17.24 6.82
CA GLY A 11 3.83 -17.37 6.45
C GLY A 11 3.43 -16.48 5.26
N HIS A 12 4.20 -15.44 4.97
CA HIS A 12 3.90 -14.50 3.88
C HIS A 12 4.53 -14.86 2.53
N ILE A 13 5.28 -15.97 2.44
CA ILE A 13 5.94 -16.39 1.19
C ILE A 13 4.92 -16.59 0.05
N LEU A 14 3.76 -17.20 0.34
CA LEU A 14 2.72 -17.42 -0.68
C LEU A 14 2.12 -16.09 -1.15
N THR A 15 1.74 -15.21 -0.22
CA THR A 15 1.21 -13.88 -0.54
C THR A 15 2.23 -13.04 -1.30
N ALA A 16 3.51 -13.10 -0.91
CA ALA A 16 4.61 -12.47 -1.62
C ALA A 16 4.66 -12.92 -3.08
N ARG A 17 4.71 -14.25 -3.30
CA ARG A 17 4.87 -14.85 -4.62
C ARG A 17 3.70 -14.61 -5.55
N TYR A 18 2.46 -14.65 -5.06
CA TYR A 18 1.28 -14.62 -5.93
C TYR A 18 0.56 -13.27 -5.98
N TRP A 19 0.70 -12.44 -4.95
CA TRP A 19 -0.01 -11.15 -4.87
C TRP A 19 0.92 -9.95 -5.05
N HIS A 20 2.20 -10.06 -4.65
CA HIS A 20 3.13 -8.94 -4.60
C HIS A 20 4.28 -9.02 -5.60
N ALA A 21 4.66 -10.21 -6.06
CA ALA A 21 5.87 -10.38 -6.87
C ALA A 21 5.77 -9.68 -8.24
N ARG A 22 6.60 -8.65 -8.40
CA ARG A 22 7.05 -8.12 -9.68
C ARG A 22 8.51 -7.73 -9.52
N ASP A 23 9.37 -8.24 -10.39
CA ASP A 23 10.80 -8.02 -10.28
C ASP A 23 11.16 -6.54 -10.49
N ASN A 24 12.10 -6.04 -9.68
CA ASN A 24 12.64 -4.67 -9.73
C ASN A 24 11.57 -3.56 -9.67
N ASP A 25 10.47 -3.79 -8.95
CA ASP A 25 9.46 -2.77 -8.74
C ASP A 25 9.67 -1.94 -7.46
N LEU A 26 9.15 -0.70 -7.51
CA LEU A 26 8.96 0.13 -6.34
C LEU A 26 7.50 0.02 -5.92
N HIS A 27 7.25 -0.58 -4.76
CA HIS A 27 5.92 -0.81 -4.25
C HIS A 27 5.53 0.15 -3.14
N TYR A 28 4.31 0.67 -3.20
CA TYR A 28 3.71 1.40 -2.09
C TYR A 28 2.50 0.67 -1.52
N THR A 29 2.58 0.29 -0.24
CA THR A 29 1.42 -0.13 0.56
C THR A 29 1.06 0.97 1.54
N MET A 30 -0.15 1.50 1.41
CA MET A 30 -0.71 2.43 2.38
C MET A 30 -1.27 1.66 3.58
N ALA A 31 -0.47 1.56 4.62
CA ALA A 31 -0.85 1.00 5.90
C ALA A 31 0.08 1.53 7.00
N ASP A 32 -0.51 1.82 8.16
CA ASP A 32 0.23 2.13 9.37
C ASP A 32 0.92 0.89 9.93
N ALA A 33 2.02 1.09 10.64
CA ALA A 33 2.81 0.01 11.22
C ALA A 33 2.02 -0.83 12.25
N GLY A 34 1.00 -0.25 12.88
CA GLY A 34 0.12 -0.95 13.83
C GLY A 34 -0.85 -1.94 13.17
N TRP A 35 -0.99 -1.91 11.84
CA TRP A 35 -1.89 -2.81 11.13
C TRP A 35 -1.13 -4.01 10.61
N ALA A 36 -1.75 -5.19 10.70
CA ALA A 36 -1.14 -6.42 10.20
C ALA A 36 -0.85 -6.34 8.68
N LYS A 37 -1.57 -5.49 7.93
CA LYS A 37 -1.30 -5.15 6.52
C LYS A 37 0.11 -4.61 6.27
N CYS A 38 0.67 -3.88 7.23
CA CYS A 38 2.07 -3.47 7.16
C CYS A 38 2.99 -4.69 7.11
N ALA A 39 2.74 -5.70 7.93
CA ALA A 39 3.58 -6.88 7.99
C ALA A 39 3.56 -7.68 6.67
N TRP A 40 2.39 -8.07 6.16
CA TRP A 40 2.33 -8.91 4.95
C TRP A 40 2.46 -8.12 3.64
N GLY A 41 2.00 -6.86 3.61
CA GLY A 41 1.90 -6.04 2.40
C GLY A 41 3.03 -5.05 2.20
N LYS A 42 3.50 -4.43 3.29
CA LYS A 42 4.54 -3.39 3.24
C LYS A 42 5.93 -3.99 3.43
N ILE A 43 6.14 -4.83 4.45
CA ILE A 43 7.47 -5.31 4.85
C ILE A 43 7.76 -6.71 4.28
N TYR A 44 7.21 -7.77 4.89
CA TYR A 44 7.68 -9.13 4.64
C TYR A 44 7.39 -9.58 3.21
N GLY A 45 6.19 -9.33 2.71
CA GLY A 45 5.83 -9.75 1.36
C GLY A 45 6.74 -9.14 0.28
N ARG A 46 7.16 -7.88 0.48
CA ARG A 46 7.98 -7.14 -0.49
C ARG A 46 9.47 -7.46 -0.38
N TRP A 47 9.98 -7.65 0.83
CA TRP A 47 11.35 -8.12 1.02
C TRP A 47 11.56 -9.54 0.53
N ILE A 48 10.60 -10.45 0.77
CA ILE A 48 10.66 -11.83 0.26
C ILE A 48 10.65 -11.85 -1.28
N ALA A 49 9.91 -10.94 -1.91
CA ALA A 49 9.88 -10.78 -3.36
C ALA A 49 11.10 -10.05 -3.95
N GLY A 50 12.02 -9.53 -3.12
CA GLY A 50 13.19 -8.78 -3.58
C GLY A 50 12.87 -7.38 -4.15
N THR A 51 11.76 -6.78 -3.73
CA THR A 51 11.25 -5.49 -4.24
C THR A 51 11.56 -4.32 -3.31
N ALA A 52 11.63 -3.11 -3.86
CA ALA A 52 11.81 -1.90 -3.07
C ALA A 52 10.48 -1.44 -2.45
N ILE A 53 10.54 -0.95 -1.21
CA ILE A 53 9.37 -0.46 -0.49
C ILE A 53 9.41 1.07 -0.46
N PHE A 54 8.37 1.69 -1.00
CA PHE A 54 8.11 3.10 -0.83
C PHE A 54 7.36 3.33 0.49
N VAL A 55 7.80 4.32 1.26
CA VAL A 55 7.12 4.76 2.48
C VAL A 55 6.93 6.25 2.39
N TYR A 56 5.69 6.68 2.50
CA TYR A 56 5.30 8.08 2.56
C TYR A 56 4.59 8.31 3.89
N ASP A 57 5.15 9.23 4.68
CA ASP A 57 4.64 9.64 5.97
C ASP A 57 3.96 11.00 5.87
N TYR A 58 2.84 11.17 6.56
CA TYR A 58 2.01 12.36 6.52
C TYR A 58 1.14 12.45 7.78
N GLU A 59 0.87 13.67 8.26
CA GLU A 59 -0.04 13.88 9.40
C GLU A 59 -1.52 13.85 8.99
N ARG A 60 -1.83 14.39 7.81
CA ARG A 60 -3.17 14.42 7.23
C ARG A 60 -3.14 13.83 5.83
N PHE A 61 -4.11 12.96 5.55
CA PHE A 61 -4.24 12.35 4.24
C PHE A 61 -4.64 13.39 3.17
N ASP A 62 -3.89 13.38 2.07
CA ASP A 62 -4.07 14.21 0.87
C ASP A 62 -3.77 13.32 -0.35
N ALA A 63 -4.80 13.02 -1.15
CA ALA A 63 -4.66 12.10 -2.27
C ALA A 63 -3.75 12.65 -3.36
N ASP A 64 -3.87 13.94 -3.70
CA ASP A 64 -3.12 14.59 -4.76
C ASP A 64 -1.63 14.60 -4.43
N ARG A 65 -1.27 15.00 -3.22
CA ARG A 65 0.12 15.00 -2.77
C ARG A 65 0.70 13.59 -2.73
N MET A 66 -0.06 12.62 -2.22
CA MET A 66 0.37 11.21 -2.21
C MET A 66 0.65 10.71 -3.63
N MET A 67 -0.24 10.99 -4.60
CA MET A 67 -0.04 10.55 -5.99
C MET A 67 1.11 11.27 -6.66
N GLN A 68 1.32 12.57 -6.41
CA GLN A 68 2.49 13.31 -6.90
C GLN A 68 3.79 12.68 -6.39
N MET A 69 3.84 12.33 -5.11
CA MET A 69 5.00 11.64 -4.53
C MET A 69 5.20 10.27 -5.18
N MET A 70 4.14 9.47 -5.31
CA MET A 70 4.23 8.17 -5.99
C MET A 70 4.73 8.29 -7.43
N ALA A 71 4.23 9.27 -8.19
CA ALA A 71 4.65 9.51 -9.56
C ALA A 71 6.11 10.00 -9.64
N GLY A 72 6.51 10.91 -8.75
CA GLY A 72 7.86 11.47 -8.71
C GLY A 72 8.96 10.44 -8.42
N TYR A 73 8.65 9.42 -7.61
CA TYR A 73 9.58 8.33 -7.31
C TYR A 73 9.42 7.10 -8.22
N GLY A 74 8.46 7.10 -9.13
CA GLY A 74 8.23 5.98 -10.05
C GLY A 74 7.67 4.73 -9.37
N VAL A 75 6.71 4.89 -8.45
CA VAL A 75 6.00 3.76 -7.84
C VAL A 75 5.22 3.00 -8.92
N ILE A 76 5.48 1.69 -9.03
CA ILE A 76 4.96 0.85 -10.12
C ILE A 76 3.77 0.00 -9.65
N THR A 77 3.78 -0.40 -8.39
CA THR A 77 2.68 -1.15 -7.79
C THR A 77 2.18 -0.46 -6.53
N PHE A 78 0.87 -0.41 -6.38
CA PHE A 78 0.21 0.32 -5.31
C PHE A 78 -0.88 -0.53 -4.68
N CYS A 79 -0.90 -0.58 -3.34
CA CYS A 79 -1.93 -1.26 -2.58
C CYS A 79 -2.51 -0.33 -1.52
N VAL A 80 -3.84 -0.17 -1.55
CA VAL A 80 -4.54 0.84 -0.74
C VAL A 80 -5.85 0.29 -0.19
N PRO A 81 -6.30 0.72 1.00
CA PRO A 81 -7.63 0.39 1.50
C PRO A 81 -8.74 0.92 0.57
N PRO A 82 -9.87 0.21 0.40
CA PRO A 82 -10.98 0.65 -0.45
C PRO A 82 -11.52 2.04 -0.11
N ILE A 83 -11.49 2.42 1.17
CA ILE A 83 -11.94 3.74 1.62
C ILE A 83 -11.07 4.86 1.04
N VAL A 84 -9.75 4.69 1.03
CA VAL A 84 -8.83 5.67 0.46
C VAL A 84 -8.96 5.69 -1.07
N PHE A 85 -9.10 4.53 -1.70
CA PHE A 85 -9.39 4.48 -3.14
C PHE A 85 -10.65 5.27 -3.51
N ARG A 86 -11.69 5.23 -2.67
CA ARG A 86 -12.92 6.03 -2.85
C ARG A 86 -12.64 7.53 -2.70
N PHE A 87 -11.82 7.95 -1.74
CA PHE A 87 -11.41 9.35 -1.58
C PHE A 87 -10.61 9.83 -2.80
N MET A 88 -9.60 9.08 -3.23
CA MET A 88 -8.82 9.38 -4.44
C MET A 88 -9.73 9.58 -5.66
N THR A 89 -10.70 8.70 -5.87
CA THR A 89 -11.62 8.80 -7.02
C THR A 89 -12.46 10.08 -6.99
N ARG A 90 -12.87 10.55 -5.80
CA ARG A 90 -13.70 11.75 -5.64
C ARG A 90 -12.90 13.04 -5.83
N GLU A 91 -11.68 13.07 -5.31
CA GLU A 91 -10.80 14.25 -5.39
C GLU A 91 -10.24 14.44 -6.81
N VAL A 92 -9.89 13.34 -7.49
CA VAL A 92 -9.27 13.37 -8.83
C VAL A 92 -10.28 13.51 -9.97
N CYS A 93 -11.53 13.07 -9.79
CA CYS A 93 -12.57 13.15 -10.83
C CYS A 93 -13.82 13.84 -10.28
N PRO A 94 -13.83 15.19 -10.22
CA PRO A 94 -14.92 15.97 -9.62
C PRO A 94 -16.28 15.69 -10.27
N GLU A 95 -16.27 15.41 -11.58
CA GLU A 95 -17.47 15.23 -12.41
C GLU A 95 -18.29 13.98 -12.02
N LYS A 96 -17.67 12.98 -11.40
CA LYS A 96 -18.35 11.75 -10.94
C LYS A 96 -18.74 11.77 -9.45
N SER A 97 -18.29 12.78 -8.70
CA SER A 97 -18.57 12.90 -7.26
C SER A 97 -20.08 12.99 -6.98
N SER A 98 -20.83 13.66 -7.87
CA SER A 98 -22.29 13.81 -7.79
C SER A 98 -23.07 12.51 -8.08
N LEU A 99 -22.51 11.59 -8.86
CA LEU A 99 -23.19 10.33 -9.24
C LEU A 99 -23.11 9.27 -8.12
N ILE A 100 -22.08 9.30 -7.29
CA ILE A 100 -21.83 8.32 -6.22
C ILE A 100 -22.41 8.81 -4.86
N SER A 101 -22.91 10.04 -4.81
CA SER A 101 -23.60 10.59 -3.63
C SER A 101 -25.10 10.26 -3.60
N ASN A 102 -25.64 9.79 -4.74
CA ASN A 102 -27.07 9.50 -4.91
C ASN A 102 -27.38 7.99 -4.99
N MET A 103 -26.44 7.14 -4.57
CA MET A 103 -26.64 5.71 -4.29
C MET A 103 -26.35 5.45 -2.81
#